data_AF-A0A7Z7FL58-F1
#
_entry.id   AF-A0A7Z7FL58-F1
#
_cell.length_a   1.000
_cell.length_b   1.000
_cell.length_c   1.000
_cell.angle_alpha   90.00
_cell.angle_beta   90.00
_cell.angle_gamma   90.00
#
_symmetry.space_group_name_H-M   'P 1'
#
loop_
_entity.id
_entity.type
_entity.pdbx_description
1 polymer ?
#
loop_
_entity_poly.entity_id
_entity_poly.type
_entity_poly.pdbx_seq_one_letter_code
_entity_poly.pdbx_strand_id
1 'polypeptide(L)'
;MNRSYRSVWNASTNTWTAVQENAKGRTKKSTRSTLLISAVTSLIGVAAATPAWASSIANNFCTPTNAGSGTWSNVAGCFTDAGAYNSLHNLGETVYGSYGYVPTNISFATIMGFAGQVNSLYGTALGANGVVTGAAQNSVALGAGSVATDPNTVSVGRVGNNPLYNVNVAGSDPTSVDATPMNQSLLGTLTRRITNMAAGINSTDAVNVSQLQGVTNALGGGAGINSTTGAVTAPTFVVGNNTYNNVSGAISDLNGRMAGGNKYFHANSGAADSLASGQDSLAVGPAQRQVVRQRRRLVTEQTHPVMVRRQWVFTRMPRAATRQR
;
A
#
# COMPACT_ATOMS: atom_id res chain seq x y z
N MET A 1 -39.08 18.84 -71.63
CA MET A 1 -38.84 17.53 -70.99
C MET A 1 -37.97 17.77 -69.76
N ASN A 2 -38.57 17.73 -68.57
CA ASN A 2 -37.84 17.97 -67.32
C ASN A 2 -37.07 16.69 -66.97
N ARG A 3 -35.73 16.76 -66.93
CA ARG A 3 -34.93 15.59 -66.55
C ARG A 3 -34.77 15.61 -65.03
N SER A 4 -35.65 14.90 -64.35
CA SER A 4 -35.57 14.69 -62.91
C SER A 4 -34.40 13.75 -62.60
N TYR A 5 -33.41 14.27 -61.88
CA TYR A 5 -32.26 13.51 -61.39
C TYR A 5 -32.31 13.46 -59.87
N ARG A 6 -31.82 12.36 -59.28
CA ARG A 6 -31.61 12.25 -57.84
C ARG A 6 -30.11 12.23 -57.53
N SER A 7 -29.72 12.86 -56.41
CA SER A 7 -28.35 12.78 -55.90
C SER A 7 -28.15 11.45 -55.17
N VAL A 8 -27.09 10.73 -55.54
CA VAL A 8 -26.69 9.48 -54.88
C VAL A 8 -25.22 9.59 -54.46
N TRP A 9 -24.93 9.21 -53.22
CA TRP A 9 -23.57 9.12 -52.69
C TRP A 9 -22.81 7.94 -53.31
N ASN A 10 -21.64 8.22 -53.90
CA ASN A 10 -20.73 7.20 -54.39
C ASN A 10 -19.58 7.00 -53.40
N ALA A 11 -19.53 5.83 -52.76
CA ALA A 11 -18.55 5.52 -51.72
C ALA A 11 -17.16 5.13 -52.24
N SER A 12 -17.01 4.71 -53.51
CA SER A 12 -15.68 4.40 -54.06
C SER A 12 -14.92 5.67 -54.45
N THR A 13 -15.65 6.74 -54.78
CA THR A 13 -15.07 8.03 -55.18
C THR A 13 -15.30 9.13 -54.14
N ASN A 14 -16.01 8.86 -53.04
CA ASN A 14 -16.39 9.83 -52.00
C ASN A 14 -17.01 11.12 -52.54
N THR A 15 -17.91 11.02 -53.52
CA THR A 15 -18.56 12.17 -54.17
C THR A 15 -20.05 11.95 -54.39
N TRP A 16 -20.81 13.04 -54.49
CA TRP A 16 -22.22 13.01 -54.88
C TRP A 16 -22.36 13.00 -56.40
N THR A 17 -23.10 12.03 -56.93
CA THR A 17 -23.35 11.89 -58.37
C THR A 17 -24.84 11.99 -58.67
N ALA A 18 -25.20 12.75 -59.71
CA ALA A 18 -26.57 12.85 -60.20
C ALA A 18 -26.90 11.63 -61.08
N VAL A 19 -27.99 10.92 -60.74
CA VAL A 19 -28.43 9.72 -61.45
C VAL A 19 -29.89 9.89 -61.88
N GLN A 20 -30.27 9.28 -63.01
CA GLN A 20 -31.67 9.26 -63.47
C GLN A 20 -32.58 8.66 -62.39
N GLU A 21 -33.76 9.24 -62.21
CA GLU A 21 -34.72 8.90 -61.14
C GLU A 21 -35.08 7.41 -61.06
N ASN A 22 -35.06 6.70 -62.19
CA ASN A 22 -35.41 5.28 -62.26
C ASN A 22 -34.28 4.31 -61.88
N ALA A 23 -33.10 4.81 -61.48
CA ALA A 23 -31.98 3.96 -61.11
C ALA A 23 -32.22 3.28 -59.75
N LYS A 24 -32.17 1.95 -59.70
CA LYS A 24 -32.23 1.20 -58.43
C LYS A 24 -30.95 1.43 -57.61
N GLY A 25 -31.09 1.99 -56.42
CA GLY A 25 -29.97 2.13 -55.48
C GLY A 25 -29.67 0.78 -54.82
N ARG A 26 -28.40 0.36 -54.82
CA ARG A 26 -27.94 -0.72 -53.95
C ARG A 26 -27.50 -0.08 -52.63
N THR A 27 -28.18 -0.41 -51.55
CA THR A 27 -27.71 -0.06 -50.20
C THR A 27 -26.42 -0.82 -49.90
N LYS A 28 -25.52 -0.19 -49.14
CA LYS A 28 -24.31 -0.83 -48.62
C LYS A 28 -24.76 -2.12 -47.91
N LYS A 29 -24.44 -3.30 -48.46
CA LYS A 29 -24.48 -4.51 -47.64
C LYS A 29 -23.60 -4.18 -46.45
N SER A 30 -24.19 -4.17 -45.26
CA SER A 30 -23.43 -4.11 -44.02
C SER A 30 -22.41 -5.22 -44.11
N THR A 31 -21.17 -4.87 -44.40
CA THR A 31 -20.02 -5.71 -44.07
C THR A 31 -20.03 -5.75 -42.55
N ARG A 32 -20.85 -6.65 -41.97
CA ARG A 32 -20.33 -7.43 -40.85
C ARG A 32 -19.02 -7.96 -41.39
N SER A 33 -17.91 -7.57 -40.75
CA SER A 33 -16.61 -8.14 -41.03
C SER A 33 -16.76 -9.66 -40.91
N THR A 34 -17.04 -10.32 -42.03
CA THR A 34 -16.84 -11.75 -42.17
C THR A 34 -15.33 -11.88 -42.22
N LEU A 35 -14.74 -11.93 -41.02
CA LEU A 35 -13.41 -12.46 -40.84
C LEU A 35 -13.43 -13.79 -41.59
N LEU A 36 -12.57 -13.92 -42.61
CA LEU A 36 -12.28 -15.17 -43.28
C LEU A 36 -11.70 -16.12 -42.21
N ILE A 37 -12.57 -16.77 -41.43
CA ILE A 37 -12.23 -18.04 -40.81
C ILE A 37 -12.24 -19.00 -41.99
N SER A 38 -11.03 -19.33 -42.45
CA SER A 38 -10.75 -20.52 -43.23
C SER A 38 -11.22 -21.75 -42.45
N ALA A 39 -12.52 -22.01 -42.47
CA ALA A 39 -13.12 -23.26 -42.05
C ALA A 39 -13.28 -24.15 -43.28
N VAL A 40 -12.14 -24.63 -43.78
CA VAL A 40 -12.04 -25.90 -44.52
C VAL A 40 -10.89 -26.67 -43.89
N THR A 41 -11.06 -27.04 -42.61
CA THR A 41 -10.56 -28.25 -41.91
C THR A 41 -10.68 -28.07 -40.39
N SER A 42 -11.88 -27.88 -39.88
CA SER A 42 -12.15 -28.23 -38.48
C SER A 42 -13.61 -28.57 -38.32
N LEU A 43 -13.89 -29.88 -38.38
CA LEU A 43 -15.09 -30.47 -37.79
C LEU A 43 -15.18 -30.00 -36.33
N ILE A 44 -15.95 -28.95 -36.06
CA ILE A 44 -16.47 -28.68 -34.73
C ILE A 44 -17.78 -29.46 -34.63
N GLY A 45 -17.65 -30.72 -34.24
CA GLY A 45 -18.77 -31.53 -33.79
C GLY A 45 -19.30 -30.97 -32.48
N VAL A 46 -20.35 -30.15 -32.56
CA VAL A 46 -21.31 -30.03 -31.46
C VAL A 46 -22.27 -31.20 -31.60
N ALA A 47 -21.94 -32.31 -30.95
CA ALA A 47 -22.89 -33.33 -30.49
C ALA A 47 -22.12 -34.50 -29.84
N ALA A 48 -21.78 -34.36 -28.57
CA ALA A 48 -21.81 -35.49 -27.65
C ALA A 48 -21.91 -34.94 -26.22
N ALA A 49 -23.04 -35.19 -25.57
CA ALA A 49 -23.08 -35.18 -24.12
C ALA A 49 -22.16 -36.31 -23.63
N THR A 50 -20.93 -35.95 -23.30
CA THR A 50 -19.98 -36.84 -22.61
C THR A 50 -19.47 -36.09 -21.38
N PRO A 51 -19.19 -36.78 -20.26
CA PRO A 51 -18.81 -36.14 -18.99
C PRO A 51 -17.62 -35.21 -19.20
N ALA A 52 -17.52 -34.13 -18.43
CA ALA A 52 -16.51 -33.08 -18.57
C ALA A 52 -15.08 -33.64 -18.57
N TRP A 53 -14.43 -33.69 -19.73
CA TRP A 53 -12.98 -33.81 -19.88
C TRP A 53 -12.48 -32.61 -20.68
N ALA A 54 -11.50 -31.90 -20.10
CA ALA A 54 -10.88 -30.72 -20.68
C ALA A 54 -10.42 -30.99 -22.12
N SER A 55 -10.98 -30.24 -23.08
CA SER A 55 -10.56 -30.31 -24.48
C SER A 55 -9.44 -29.31 -24.71
N SER A 56 -8.22 -29.80 -24.96
CA SER A 56 -7.05 -28.97 -25.26
C SER A 56 -7.07 -28.47 -26.71
N ILE A 57 -6.87 -27.17 -26.91
CA ILE A 57 -6.62 -26.57 -28.23
C ILE A 57 -5.14 -26.76 -28.53
N ALA A 58 -4.78 -27.92 -29.08
CA ALA A 58 -3.42 -28.27 -29.48
C ALA A 58 -3.23 -28.06 -30.99
N ASN A 59 -2.18 -27.33 -31.41
CA ASN A 59 -1.67 -27.44 -32.79
C ASN A 59 -0.76 -28.67 -32.89
N ASN A 60 -0.41 -29.09 -34.11
CA ASN A 60 0.35 -30.33 -34.39
C ASN A 60 1.76 -30.41 -33.74
N PHE A 61 2.30 -29.30 -33.20
CA PHE A 61 3.59 -29.24 -32.48
C PHE A 61 3.44 -29.10 -30.95
N CYS A 62 2.21 -29.03 -30.45
CA CYS A 62 1.90 -28.83 -29.04
C CYS A 62 1.06 -29.99 -28.52
N THR A 63 1.70 -31.00 -27.93
CA THR A 63 0.98 -32.01 -27.15
C THR A 63 0.94 -31.55 -25.69
N PRO A 64 -0.23 -31.48 -25.04
CA PRO A 64 -0.25 -31.42 -23.58
C PRO A 64 0.37 -32.72 -23.07
N THR A 65 1.59 -32.64 -22.53
CA THR A 65 2.22 -33.75 -21.82
C THR A 65 1.43 -33.94 -20.52
N ASN A 66 0.67 -35.03 -20.44
CA ASN A 66 -0.26 -35.35 -19.35
C ASN A 66 -1.40 -34.32 -19.17
N ALA A 67 -2.51 -34.53 -19.88
CA ALA A 67 -3.82 -34.01 -19.46
C ALA A 67 -4.33 -34.75 -18.20
N GLY A 68 -3.50 -34.83 -17.14
CA GLY A 68 -3.85 -35.37 -15.83
C GLY A 68 -4.70 -34.40 -15.03
N SER A 69 -5.66 -33.76 -15.70
CA SER A 69 -6.58 -32.81 -15.09
C SER A 69 -7.41 -33.57 -14.07
N GLY A 70 -7.35 -33.13 -12.83
CA GLY A 70 -8.26 -33.56 -11.79
C GLY A 70 -9.73 -33.54 -12.20
N THR A 71 -10.61 -34.07 -11.35
CA THR A 71 -12.05 -33.89 -11.55
C THR A 71 -12.38 -32.39 -11.56
N TRP A 72 -13.18 -31.93 -12.53
CA TRP A 72 -13.57 -30.52 -12.75
C TRP A 72 -12.50 -29.55 -13.23
N SER A 73 -11.36 -30.06 -13.70
CA SER A 73 -10.23 -29.21 -14.09
C SER A 73 -10.31 -28.79 -15.57
N ASN A 74 -9.83 -27.57 -15.88
CA ASN A 74 -9.74 -27.00 -17.22
C ASN A 74 -8.27 -26.73 -17.55
N VAL A 75 -7.71 -27.49 -18.49
CA VAL A 75 -6.28 -27.42 -18.85
C VAL A 75 -6.14 -27.21 -20.35
N ALA A 76 -5.47 -26.14 -20.76
CA ALA A 76 -5.23 -25.84 -22.17
C ALA A 76 -3.87 -25.15 -22.41
N GLY A 77 -3.16 -25.68 -23.40
CA GLY A 77 -1.93 -25.12 -23.95
C GLY A 77 -0.81 -26.15 -24.07
N CYS A 78 0.37 -25.70 -24.51
CA CYS A 78 1.49 -26.59 -24.83
C CYS A 78 2.24 -26.98 -23.56
N PHE A 79 2.55 -28.27 -23.40
CA PHE A 79 3.38 -28.79 -22.30
C PHE A 79 2.89 -28.41 -20.88
N THR A 80 1.59 -28.22 -20.70
CA THR A 80 0.98 -27.97 -19.38
C THR A 80 0.78 -29.27 -18.63
N ASP A 81 1.17 -29.29 -17.36
CA ASP A 81 0.94 -30.39 -16.42
C ASP A 81 0.06 -29.88 -15.26
N ALA A 82 -1.07 -30.54 -15.02
CA ALA A 82 -2.00 -30.21 -13.95
C ALA A 82 -2.13 -31.33 -12.90
N GLY A 83 -1.12 -32.19 -12.80
CA GLY A 83 -1.07 -33.28 -11.82
C GLY A 83 -1.58 -34.61 -12.38
N ALA A 84 -2.15 -35.45 -11.51
CA ALA A 84 -2.58 -36.80 -11.86
C ALA A 84 -4.10 -36.91 -12.02
N TYR A 85 -4.53 -37.58 -13.08
CA TYR A 85 -5.93 -37.92 -13.34
C TYR A 85 -6.54 -38.69 -12.15
N ASN A 86 -7.70 -38.24 -11.67
CA ASN A 86 -8.47 -38.91 -10.60
C ASN A 86 -7.72 -39.11 -9.27
N SER A 87 -6.75 -38.24 -8.95
CA SER A 87 -6.20 -38.16 -7.60
C SER A 87 -7.18 -37.46 -6.66
N LEU A 88 -7.32 -37.95 -5.42
CA LEU A 88 -8.18 -37.35 -4.39
C LEU A 88 -7.87 -35.88 -4.10
N HIS A 89 -6.66 -35.42 -4.44
CA HIS A 89 -6.16 -34.09 -4.12
C HIS A 89 -5.74 -33.28 -5.35
N ASN A 90 -6.18 -33.65 -6.55
CA ASN A 90 -6.14 -32.80 -7.75
C ASN A 90 -7.58 -32.63 -8.21
N LEU A 91 -8.21 -31.52 -7.82
CA LEU A 91 -9.61 -31.18 -8.08
C LEU A 91 -9.70 -29.70 -8.48
N GLY A 92 -10.37 -29.42 -9.60
CA GLY A 92 -10.73 -28.06 -10.02
C GLY A 92 -9.55 -27.16 -10.40
N GLU A 93 -8.48 -27.71 -10.97
CA GLU A 93 -7.38 -26.90 -11.50
C GLU A 93 -7.80 -26.12 -12.75
N THR A 94 -7.29 -24.91 -12.90
CA THR A 94 -7.45 -24.09 -14.10
C THR A 94 -6.07 -23.69 -14.61
N VAL A 95 -5.61 -24.29 -15.71
CA VAL A 95 -4.27 -24.04 -16.26
C VAL A 95 -4.38 -23.62 -17.72
N TYR A 96 -4.04 -22.37 -18.00
CA TYR A 96 -4.05 -21.79 -19.34
C TYR A 96 -2.69 -21.17 -19.69
N GLY A 97 -2.14 -21.56 -20.83
CA GLY A 97 -0.87 -21.07 -21.34
C GLY A 97 0.10 -22.21 -21.60
N SER A 98 1.39 -21.93 -21.75
CA SER A 98 2.39 -22.98 -22.05
C SER A 98 3.27 -23.24 -20.85
N TYR A 99 3.65 -24.51 -20.63
CA TYR A 99 4.54 -24.93 -19.53
C TYR A 99 4.01 -24.63 -18.13
N GLY A 100 2.70 -24.49 -17.95
CA GLY A 100 2.09 -24.40 -16.62
C GLY A 100 2.25 -25.71 -15.87
N TYR A 101 2.62 -25.65 -14.58
CA TYR A 101 2.87 -26.83 -13.76
C TYR A 101 2.16 -26.75 -12.40
N VAL A 102 1.32 -27.76 -12.14
CA VAL A 102 0.72 -28.03 -10.82
C VAL A 102 1.10 -29.47 -10.43
N PRO A 103 1.77 -29.69 -9.29
CA PRO A 103 2.13 -31.04 -8.89
C PRO A 103 0.91 -31.85 -8.44
N THR A 104 1.08 -33.16 -8.28
CA THR A 104 0.07 -34.01 -7.67
C THR A 104 -0.28 -33.57 -6.25
N ASN A 105 -1.51 -33.81 -5.83
CA ASN A 105 -2.08 -33.46 -4.53
C ASN A 105 -2.26 -31.96 -4.24
N ILE A 106 -2.37 -31.15 -5.29
CA ILE A 106 -2.76 -29.75 -5.19
C ILE A 106 -4.09 -29.54 -5.92
N SER A 107 -5.09 -29.02 -5.20
CA SER A 107 -6.42 -28.69 -5.71
C SER A 107 -6.64 -27.18 -5.80
N PHE A 108 -7.57 -26.78 -6.67
CA PHE A 108 -8.00 -25.39 -6.87
C PHE A 108 -6.87 -24.44 -7.30
N ALA A 109 -5.84 -24.99 -7.95
CA ALA A 109 -4.76 -24.19 -8.50
C ALA A 109 -5.23 -23.44 -9.75
N THR A 110 -4.86 -22.17 -9.88
CA THR A 110 -5.09 -21.39 -11.10
C THR A 110 -3.76 -20.92 -11.67
N ILE A 111 -3.51 -21.17 -12.95
CA ILE A 111 -2.34 -20.69 -13.69
C ILE A 111 -2.84 -20.05 -14.98
N MET A 112 -2.44 -18.80 -15.21
CA MET A 112 -2.61 -18.14 -16.51
C MET A 112 -1.32 -17.47 -16.95
N GLY A 113 -0.72 -17.96 -18.03
CA GLY A 113 0.51 -17.42 -18.59
C GLY A 113 1.52 -18.50 -18.96
N PHE A 114 2.76 -18.07 -19.20
CA PHE A 114 3.86 -18.96 -19.58
C PHE A 114 4.65 -19.42 -18.35
N ALA A 115 4.94 -20.71 -18.23
CA ALA A 115 5.80 -21.27 -17.18
C ALA A 115 5.36 -20.91 -15.74
N GLY A 116 4.06 -20.72 -15.51
CA GLY A 116 3.53 -20.49 -14.16
C GLY A 116 3.53 -21.79 -13.35
N GLN A 117 3.72 -21.68 -12.03
CA GLN A 117 3.79 -22.85 -11.15
C GLN A 117 3.01 -22.61 -9.87
N VAL A 118 2.15 -23.55 -9.51
CA VAL A 118 1.38 -23.49 -8.26
C VAL A 118 1.60 -24.79 -7.51
N ASN A 119 2.33 -24.72 -6.41
CA ASN A 119 2.72 -25.89 -5.60
C ASN A 119 1.92 -26.01 -4.30
N SER A 120 0.86 -25.20 -4.11
CA SER A 120 0.07 -25.17 -2.89
C SER A 120 -1.42 -25.03 -3.18
N LEU A 121 -2.25 -25.52 -2.26
CA LEU A 121 -3.72 -25.50 -2.35
C LEU A 121 -4.24 -24.06 -2.49
N TYR A 122 -5.24 -23.87 -3.35
CA TYR A 122 -5.85 -22.55 -3.62
C TYR A 122 -4.87 -21.50 -4.15
N GLY A 123 -3.72 -21.92 -4.67
CA GLY A 123 -2.73 -21.01 -5.22
C GLY A 123 -3.15 -20.48 -6.59
N THR A 124 -2.87 -19.21 -6.85
CA THR A 124 -3.12 -18.58 -8.16
C THR A 124 -1.84 -17.93 -8.67
N ALA A 125 -1.39 -18.29 -9.88
CA ALA A 125 -0.27 -17.68 -10.56
C ALA A 125 -0.72 -17.02 -11.87
N LEU A 126 -0.51 -15.71 -12.00
CA LEU A 126 -0.91 -14.91 -13.16
C LEU A 126 0.30 -14.19 -13.75
N GLY A 127 0.54 -14.39 -15.05
CA GLY A 127 1.71 -13.85 -15.75
C GLY A 127 2.83 -14.88 -15.92
N ALA A 128 3.83 -14.52 -16.72
CA ALA A 128 4.92 -15.43 -17.05
C ALA A 128 5.83 -15.71 -15.84
N ASN A 129 6.18 -16.97 -15.56
CA ASN A 129 7.03 -17.37 -14.44
C ASN A 129 6.49 -16.97 -13.05
N GLY A 130 5.17 -16.82 -12.91
CA GLY A 130 4.57 -16.62 -11.59
C GLY A 130 4.63 -17.91 -10.76
N VAL A 131 5.06 -17.84 -9.51
CA VAL A 131 5.23 -19.03 -8.65
C VAL A 131 4.49 -18.87 -7.33
N VAL A 132 3.67 -19.85 -6.99
CA VAL A 132 3.17 -20.07 -5.62
C VAL A 132 3.96 -21.23 -5.03
N THR A 133 4.72 -20.99 -3.96
CA THR A 133 5.54 -22.03 -3.32
C THR A 133 4.66 -22.99 -2.52
N GLY A 134 5.20 -24.18 -2.17
CA GLY A 134 4.43 -25.21 -1.46
C GLY A 134 3.87 -24.79 -0.10
N ALA A 135 4.52 -23.83 0.56
CA ALA A 135 4.08 -23.29 1.85
C ALA A 135 2.98 -22.21 1.72
N ALA A 136 2.77 -21.65 0.52
CA ALA A 136 1.93 -20.47 0.31
C ALA A 136 0.47 -20.82 -0.04
N GLN A 137 -0.22 -21.50 0.87
CA GLN A 137 -1.64 -21.86 0.68
C GLN A 137 -2.54 -20.62 0.55
N ASN A 138 -3.58 -20.69 -0.29
CA ASN A 138 -4.52 -19.57 -0.48
C ASN A 138 -3.82 -18.26 -0.84
N SER A 139 -2.84 -18.32 -1.75
CA SER A 139 -2.06 -17.15 -2.14
C SER A 139 -2.09 -16.89 -3.64
N VAL A 140 -1.73 -15.66 -4.01
CA VAL A 140 -1.72 -15.20 -5.40
C VAL A 140 -0.34 -14.65 -5.74
N ALA A 141 0.31 -15.20 -6.76
CA ALA A 141 1.45 -14.61 -7.44
C ALA A 141 0.96 -13.84 -8.68
N LEU A 142 0.96 -12.50 -8.60
CA LEU A 142 0.39 -11.62 -9.61
C LEU A 142 1.48 -10.86 -10.37
N GLY A 143 1.61 -11.13 -11.67
CA GLY A 143 2.56 -10.50 -12.57
C GLY A 143 3.77 -11.39 -12.88
N ALA A 144 4.49 -11.05 -13.95
CA ALA A 144 5.60 -11.87 -14.44
C ALA A 144 6.74 -12.00 -13.40
N GLY A 145 7.16 -13.21 -13.06
CA GLY A 145 8.21 -13.47 -12.07
C GLY A 145 7.83 -13.17 -10.62
N SER A 146 6.54 -12.88 -10.33
CA SER A 146 6.07 -12.74 -8.95
C SER A 146 6.10 -14.09 -8.23
N VAL A 147 6.48 -14.09 -6.95
CA VAL A 147 6.56 -15.30 -6.13
C VAL A 147 5.85 -15.09 -4.81
N ALA A 148 4.82 -15.89 -4.55
CA ALA A 148 4.13 -15.94 -3.27
C ALA A 148 4.76 -17.04 -2.40
N THR A 149 5.27 -16.64 -1.23
CA THR A 149 5.97 -17.52 -0.28
C THR A 149 5.18 -17.82 0.98
N ASP A 150 4.19 -16.99 1.29
CA ASP A 150 3.43 -17.05 2.55
C ASP A 150 1.94 -17.41 2.29
N PRO A 151 1.26 -18.05 3.25
CA PRO A 151 -0.18 -18.29 3.14
C PRO A 151 -1.00 -17.00 3.11
N ASN A 152 -2.19 -17.02 2.50
CA ASN A 152 -3.17 -15.93 2.53
C ASN A 152 -2.65 -14.57 2.03
N THR A 153 -1.74 -14.57 1.04
CA THR A 153 -1.08 -13.36 0.55
C THR A 153 -1.30 -13.12 -0.95
N VAL A 154 -1.17 -11.87 -1.37
CA VAL A 154 -1.04 -11.49 -2.78
C VAL A 154 0.36 -10.92 -2.98
N SER A 155 1.22 -11.71 -3.61
CA SER A 155 2.56 -11.28 -4.01
C SER A 155 2.53 -10.66 -5.41
N VAL A 156 2.89 -9.38 -5.49
CA VAL A 156 3.06 -8.63 -6.75
C VAL A 156 4.53 -8.50 -7.14
N GLY A 157 5.40 -9.36 -6.61
CA GLY A 157 6.84 -9.22 -6.76
C GLY A 157 7.61 -10.42 -6.26
N ARG A 158 8.92 -10.28 -6.13
CA ARG A 158 9.78 -11.29 -5.51
C ARG A 158 10.92 -10.61 -4.77
N VAL A 159 11.26 -11.17 -3.61
CA VAL A 159 12.48 -10.83 -2.86
C VAL A 159 13.61 -11.75 -3.32
N GLY A 160 14.76 -11.17 -3.67
CA GLY A 160 15.95 -11.90 -4.09
C GLY A 160 16.05 -12.17 -5.60
N ASN A 161 17.12 -12.85 -5.99
CA ASN A 161 17.39 -13.20 -7.37
C ASN A 161 16.37 -14.23 -7.89
N ASN A 162 16.25 -14.31 -9.21
CA ASN A 162 15.60 -15.43 -9.88
C ASN A 162 16.14 -16.73 -9.27
N PRO A 163 15.37 -17.52 -8.48
CA PRO A 163 15.56 -18.94 -8.63
C PRO A 163 15.39 -19.13 -10.13
N LEU A 164 16.41 -19.66 -10.79
CA LEU A 164 16.16 -20.41 -11.99
C LEU A 164 15.25 -21.53 -11.50
N TYR A 165 13.95 -21.25 -11.37
CA TYR A 165 13.01 -22.25 -10.98
C TYR A 165 13.04 -23.12 -12.22
N ASN A 166 13.70 -24.25 -12.06
CA ASN A 166 13.61 -25.40 -12.91
C ASN A 166 12.13 -25.55 -13.23
N VAL A 167 11.71 -24.99 -14.36
CA VAL A 167 10.37 -25.22 -14.86
C VAL A 167 10.33 -26.72 -14.98
N ASN A 168 9.55 -27.37 -14.10
CA ASN A 168 9.32 -28.79 -14.17
C ASN A 168 8.56 -29.02 -15.48
N VAL A 169 9.30 -29.10 -16.59
CA VAL A 169 8.77 -29.50 -17.87
C VAL A 169 8.52 -30.99 -17.74
N ALA A 170 7.25 -31.38 -17.73
CA ALA A 170 6.89 -32.78 -17.81
C ALA A 170 7.43 -33.37 -19.12
N GLY A 171 8.56 -34.10 -19.05
CA GLY A 171 8.94 -35.09 -20.06
C GLY A 171 10.07 -34.80 -21.05
N SER A 172 10.90 -33.76 -20.96
CA SER A 172 12.06 -33.68 -21.89
C SER A 172 13.28 -32.92 -21.38
N ASP A 173 14.41 -33.61 -21.51
CA ASP A 173 15.77 -33.14 -21.82
C ASP A 173 16.20 -31.75 -21.27
N PRO A 174 17.06 -31.71 -20.24
CA PRO A 174 17.62 -30.46 -19.71
C PRO A 174 18.53 -29.71 -20.71
N THR A 175 18.75 -30.25 -21.92
CA THR A 175 19.51 -29.62 -23.01
C THR A 175 18.64 -29.04 -24.13
N SER A 176 17.31 -29.11 -24.02
CA SER A 176 16.41 -28.54 -25.05
C SER A 176 16.57 -27.01 -25.14
N VAL A 177 16.65 -26.53 -26.39
CA VAL A 177 16.90 -25.12 -26.76
C VAL A 177 15.84 -24.15 -26.17
N ASP A 178 14.69 -24.68 -25.75
CA ASP A 178 13.59 -23.97 -25.10
C ASP A 178 13.86 -23.59 -23.63
N ALA A 179 14.82 -24.21 -22.94
CA ALA A 179 15.16 -23.85 -21.56
C ALA A 179 15.77 -22.44 -21.43
N THR A 180 16.34 -21.91 -22.52
CA THR A 180 17.03 -20.61 -22.54
C THR A 180 16.08 -19.39 -22.52
N PRO A 181 14.98 -19.32 -23.31
CA PRO A 181 13.97 -18.27 -23.17
C PRO A 181 13.08 -18.43 -21.91
N MET A 182 12.97 -19.65 -21.37
CA MET A 182 12.26 -19.93 -20.10
C MET A 182 12.95 -19.32 -18.89
N ASN A 183 14.25 -19.11 -18.99
CA ASN A 183 15.09 -18.50 -17.98
C ASN A 183 15.56 -17.11 -18.43
N GLN A 184 14.62 -16.25 -18.87
CA GLN A 184 14.94 -14.83 -18.93
C GLN A 184 15.21 -14.36 -17.50
N SER A 185 16.49 -14.17 -17.19
CA SER A 185 16.95 -13.61 -15.92
C SER A 185 16.29 -12.26 -15.68
N LEU A 186 15.24 -12.24 -14.87
CA LEU A 186 14.79 -11.03 -14.21
C LEU A 186 15.80 -10.75 -13.10
N LEU A 187 16.85 -9.99 -13.44
CA LEU A 187 17.91 -9.61 -12.52
C LEU A 187 17.33 -8.75 -11.38
N GLY A 188 17.64 -9.12 -10.12
CA GLY A 188 17.32 -8.35 -8.91
C GLY A 188 15.93 -8.60 -8.29
N THR A 189 15.70 -7.93 -7.15
CA THR A 189 14.40 -7.89 -6.46
C THR A 189 13.38 -7.21 -7.37
N LEU A 190 12.29 -7.91 -7.67
CA LEU A 190 11.20 -7.38 -8.50
C LEU A 190 10.14 -6.77 -7.59
N THR A 191 10.29 -5.48 -7.28
CA THR A 191 9.21 -4.69 -6.66
C THR A 191 8.38 -4.01 -7.74
N ARG A 192 7.09 -3.78 -7.43
CA ARG A 192 6.15 -3.09 -8.33
C ARG A 192 5.53 -1.91 -7.63
N ARG A 193 5.32 -0.83 -8.38
CA ARG A 193 4.52 0.30 -7.92
C ARG A 193 3.04 -0.03 -8.10
N ILE A 194 2.27 0.08 -7.02
CA ILE A 194 0.81 0.09 -7.08
C ILE A 194 0.40 1.56 -7.24
N THR A 195 -0.23 1.89 -8.37
CA THR A 195 -0.60 3.27 -8.73
C THR A 195 -2.11 3.39 -8.86
N ASN A 196 -2.62 4.62 -8.81
CA ASN A 196 -4.07 4.91 -8.80
C ASN A 196 -4.81 4.29 -7.61
N MET A 197 -4.11 4.11 -6.50
CA MET A 197 -4.69 3.65 -5.24
C MET A 197 -5.39 4.83 -4.56
N ALA A 198 -6.69 4.70 -4.33
CA ALA A 198 -7.45 5.63 -3.51
C ALA A 198 -6.87 5.69 -2.09
N ALA A 199 -7.19 6.76 -1.34
CA ALA A 199 -6.81 6.85 0.06
C ALA A 199 -7.51 5.74 0.86
N GLY A 200 -6.75 5.02 1.70
CA GLY A 200 -7.32 4.01 2.60
C GLY A 200 -8.20 4.65 3.67
N ILE A 201 -9.32 4.00 4.00
CA ILE A 201 -10.33 4.50 4.94
C ILE A 201 -10.37 3.62 6.20
N ASN A 202 -10.31 2.29 6.01
CA ASN A 202 -10.36 1.32 7.08
C ASN A 202 -8.95 0.95 7.56
N SER A 203 -8.85 0.32 8.73
CA SER A 203 -7.57 -0.14 9.30
C SER A 203 -6.87 -1.23 8.49
N THR A 204 -7.59 -1.87 7.56
CA THR A 204 -7.08 -2.92 6.66
C THR A 204 -6.77 -2.40 5.25
N ASP A 205 -7.04 -1.12 4.97
CA ASP A 205 -6.78 -0.54 3.67
C ASP A 205 -5.31 -0.10 3.57
N ALA A 206 -4.74 -0.21 2.37
CA ALA A 206 -3.41 0.33 2.10
C ALA A 206 -3.42 1.87 2.11
N VAL A 207 -2.35 2.46 2.67
CA VAL A 207 -2.14 3.91 2.70
C VAL A 207 -1.39 4.34 1.45
N ASN A 208 -1.86 5.41 0.78
CA ASN A 208 -1.17 5.97 -0.38
C ASN A 208 -0.26 7.16 -0.01
N VAL A 209 0.56 7.62 -0.97
CA VAL A 209 1.52 8.71 -0.76
C VAL A 209 0.84 10.03 -0.36
N SER A 210 -0.40 10.30 -0.82
CA SER A 210 -1.10 11.54 -0.47
C SER A 210 -1.46 11.62 1.01
N GLN A 211 -1.82 10.48 1.64
CA GLN A 211 -2.08 10.41 3.07
C GLN A 211 -0.79 10.61 3.87
N LEU A 212 0.32 10.02 3.41
CA LEU A 212 1.64 10.23 4.03
C LEU A 212 2.13 11.69 3.89
N GLN A 213 1.86 12.34 2.75
CA GLN A 213 2.13 13.78 2.57
C GLN A 213 1.33 14.64 3.55
N GLY A 214 0.10 14.24 3.88
CA GLY A 214 -0.68 14.87 4.95
C GLY A 214 0.07 14.87 6.29
N VAL A 215 0.74 13.78 6.63
CA VAL A 215 1.57 13.67 7.84
C VAL A 215 2.82 14.56 7.76
N THR A 216 3.54 14.57 6.63
CA THR A 216 4.73 15.42 6.47
C THR A 216 4.37 16.92 6.51
N ASN A 217 3.22 17.29 5.97
CA ASN A 217 2.71 18.67 6.06
C ASN A 217 2.38 19.07 7.49
N ALA A 218 1.80 18.15 8.27
CA ALA A 218 1.50 18.38 9.69
C ALA A 218 2.77 18.54 10.55
N LEU A 219 3.85 17.83 10.20
CA LEU A 219 5.16 18.01 10.85
C LEU A 219 5.79 19.37 10.54
N GLY A 220 5.54 19.92 9.34
CA GLY A 220 6.10 21.20 8.91
C GLY A 220 7.62 21.17 8.74
N GLY A 221 8.29 22.31 8.90
CA GLY A 221 9.76 22.41 8.81
C GLY A 221 10.37 21.97 7.48
N GLY A 222 9.58 21.92 6.39
CA GLY A 222 10.06 21.40 5.10
C GLY A 222 10.13 19.87 5.01
N ALA A 223 9.54 19.13 5.96
CA ALA A 223 9.33 17.70 5.79
C ALA A 223 8.50 17.41 4.53
N GLY A 224 8.83 16.34 3.82
CA GLY A 224 8.16 16.02 2.56
C GLY A 224 8.52 14.64 2.03
N ILE A 225 7.96 14.29 0.87
CA ILE A 225 8.26 13.05 0.16
C ILE A 225 8.93 13.40 -1.18
N ASN A 226 10.11 12.85 -1.42
CA ASN A 226 10.82 13.04 -2.68
C ASN A 226 10.04 12.36 -3.83
N SER A 227 9.63 13.13 -4.83
CA SER A 227 8.79 12.65 -5.94
C SER A 227 9.50 11.67 -6.87
N THR A 228 10.83 11.61 -6.84
CA THR A 228 11.64 10.74 -7.71
C THR A 228 12.04 9.44 -6.99
N THR A 229 12.43 9.54 -5.72
CA THR A 229 12.94 8.38 -4.96
C THR A 229 11.92 7.78 -3.99
N GLY A 230 10.84 8.50 -3.66
CA GLY A 230 9.88 8.10 -2.63
C GLY A 230 10.38 8.24 -1.19
N ALA A 231 11.59 8.77 -0.97
CA ALA A 231 12.16 8.93 0.35
C ALA A 231 11.49 10.06 1.16
N VAL A 232 11.34 9.86 2.46
CA VAL A 232 10.89 10.90 3.40
C VAL A 232 12.04 11.85 3.70
N THR A 233 11.84 13.14 3.44
CA THR A 233 12.76 14.22 3.85
C THR A 233 12.40 14.66 5.27
N ALA A 234 13.40 14.70 6.15
CA ALA A 234 13.23 15.13 7.54
C ALA A 234 12.84 16.63 7.63
N PRO A 235 12.06 17.03 8.64
CA PRO A 235 11.81 18.45 8.91
C PRO A 235 13.11 19.15 9.33
N THR A 236 13.12 20.47 9.27
CA THR A 236 14.17 21.36 9.76
C THR A 236 13.52 22.37 10.70
N PHE A 237 13.87 22.28 11.98
CA PHE A 237 13.45 23.19 13.03
C PHE A 237 14.65 24.02 13.49
N VAL A 238 14.52 25.34 13.48
CA VAL A 238 15.56 26.24 13.99
C VAL A 238 15.16 26.72 15.38
N VAL A 239 16.01 26.45 16.37
CA VAL A 239 15.84 26.93 17.76
C VAL A 239 17.10 27.70 18.15
N GLY A 240 16.99 29.03 18.24
CA GLY A 240 18.15 29.90 18.37
C GLY A 240 19.09 29.76 17.17
N ASN A 241 20.34 29.35 17.42
CA ASN A 241 21.37 29.12 16.41
C ASN A 241 21.52 27.64 16.01
N ASN A 242 20.73 26.75 16.61
CA ASN A 242 20.81 25.32 16.39
C ASN A 242 19.71 24.87 15.42
N THR A 243 20.03 23.85 14.64
CA THR A 243 19.09 23.22 13.70
C THR A 243 18.83 21.78 14.14
N TYR A 244 17.56 21.39 14.17
CA TYR A 244 17.10 20.07 14.57
C TYR A 244 16.28 19.45 13.45
N ASN A 245 16.50 18.16 13.21
CA ASN A 245 15.76 17.40 12.19
C ASN A 245 14.61 16.55 12.78
N ASN A 246 14.28 16.79 14.04
CA ASN A 246 13.25 16.08 14.77
C ASN A 246 12.64 16.98 15.84
N VAL A 247 11.38 16.71 16.17
CA VAL A 247 10.59 17.51 17.11
C VAL A 247 11.15 17.42 18.54
N SER A 248 11.57 16.23 18.97
CA SER A 248 12.06 16.01 20.34
C SER A 248 13.31 16.85 20.66
N GLY A 249 14.28 16.91 19.76
CA GLY A 249 15.49 17.72 19.92
C GLY A 249 15.20 19.22 19.98
N ALA A 250 14.31 19.70 19.10
CA ALA A 250 13.89 21.10 19.11
C ALA A 250 13.18 21.49 20.42
N ILE A 251 12.27 20.64 20.91
CA ILE A 251 11.56 20.87 22.19
C ILE A 251 12.53 20.76 23.38
N SER A 252 13.48 19.83 23.34
CA SER A 252 14.48 19.68 24.41
C SER A 252 15.37 20.92 24.53
N ASP A 253 15.83 21.49 23.40
CA ASP A 253 16.59 22.73 23.40
C ASP A 253 15.75 23.91 23.90
N LEU A 254 14.50 24.01 23.45
CA LEU A 254 13.58 25.04 23.95
C LEU A 254 13.38 24.92 25.46
N ASN A 255 13.17 23.71 25.97
CA ASN A 255 13.02 23.46 27.40
C ASN A 255 14.28 23.80 28.20
N GLY A 256 15.47 23.44 27.68
CA GLY A 256 16.75 23.81 28.28
C GLY A 256 16.93 25.33 28.38
N ARG A 257 16.54 26.07 27.33
CA ARG A 257 16.57 27.54 27.30
C ARG A 257 15.57 28.17 28.27
N MET A 258 14.38 27.59 28.41
CA MET A 258 13.39 28.06 29.39
C MET A 258 13.86 27.83 30.82
N ALA A 259 14.50 26.69 31.11
CA ALA A 259 15.02 26.37 32.44
C ALA A 259 16.28 27.18 32.81
N GLY A 260 17.19 27.44 31.85
CA GLY A 260 18.44 28.18 32.09
C GLY A 260 18.31 29.71 32.10
N GLY A 261 17.14 30.23 31.75
CA GLY A 261 16.91 31.65 31.53
C GLY A 261 17.38 32.16 30.16
N ASN A 262 16.95 33.36 29.80
CA ASN A 262 17.37 34.05 28.56
C ASN A 262 18.46 35.09 28.85
N LYS A 263 19.04 35.72 27.82
CA LYS A 263 20.14 36.71 27.94
C LYS A 263 19.90 37.81 29.00
N TYR A 264 18.65 38.12 29.32
CA TYR A 264 18.27 39.20 30.24
C TYR A 264 17.72 38.70 31.57
N PHE A 265 17.27 37.45 31.65
CA PHE A 265 16.64 36.87 32.83
C PHE A 265 17.22 35.49 33.12
N HIS A 266 17.98 35.36 34.21
CA HIS A 266 18.56 34.09 34.64
C HIS A 266 18.09 33.72 36.05
N ALA A 267 17.71 32.47 36.25
CA ALA A 267 17.45 31.88 37.56
C ALA A 267 18.29 30.60 37.70
N ASN A 268 19.41 30.68 38.41
CA ASN A 268 20.27 29.52 38.65
C ASN A 268 19.78 28.75 39.88
N SER A 269 18.88 27.78 39.69
CA SER A 269 18.38 26.94 40.77
C SER A 269 17.84 25.60 40.27
N GLY A 270 17.93 24.56 41.11
CA GLY A 270 17.22 23.28 40.93
C GLY A 270 15.99 23.13 41.83
N ALA A 271 15.61 24.18 42.58
CA ALA A 271 14.44 24.17 43.44
C ALA A 271 13.13 24.39 42.64
N ALA A 272 11.98 24.21 43.28
CA ALA A 272 10.66 24.33 42.66
C ALA A 272 10.45 25.71 41.97
N ASP A 273 9.56 25.72 40.97
CA ASP A 273 9.21 26.93 40.21
C ASP A 273 8.57 28.02 41.07
N SER A 274 8.60 29.25 40.57
CA SER A 274 7.92 30.42 41.13
C SER A 274 6.41 30.36 40.90
N LEU A 275 5.61 30.85 41.85
CA LEU A 275 4.15 30.90 41.77
C LEU A 275 3.62 32.31 42.00
N ALA A 276 3.24 32.97 40.90
CA ALA A 276 2.60 34.29 40.89
C ALA A 276 1.06 34.15 40.94
N SER A 277 0.50 33.78 42.10
CA SER A 277 -0.94 33.48 42.24
C SER A 277 -1.85 34.71 42.46
N GLY A 278 -1.30 35.91 42.60
CA GLY A 278 -2.07 37.15 42.74
C GLY A 278 -2.39 37.80 41.38
N GLN A 279 -3.53 38.49 41.28
CA GLN A 279 -3.81 39.37 40.14
C GLN A 279 -2.66 40.39 39.98
N ASP A 280 -2.15 40.52 38.76
CA ASP A 280 -1.02 41.39 38.40
C ASP A 280 0.26 41.16 39.24
N SER A 281 0.44 39.95 39.79
CA SER A 281 1.63 39.61 40.59
C SER A 281 2.79 39.12 39.72
N LEU A 282 4.00 39.36 40.20
CA LEU A 282 5.24 38.87 39.60
C LEU A 282 5.96 38.00 40.65
N ALA A 283 6.34 36.79 40.27
CA ALA A 283 7.22 35.93 41.07
C ALA A 283 8.47 35.63 40.24
N VAL A 284 9.66 35.90 40.80
CA VAL A 284 10.95 35.71 40.12
C VAL A 284 11.90 34.98 41.05
N GLY A 285 12.49 33.88 40.58
CA GLY A 285 13.42 33.05 41.35
C GLY A 285 12.76 31.83 41.99
N PRO A 286 13.56 30.88 42.49
CA PRO A 286 13.07 29.59 42.96
C PRO A 286 12.15 29.71 44.17
N ALA A 287 11.11 28.88 44.20
CA ALA A 287 10.16 28.71 45.29
C ALA A 287 9.52 30.02 45.81
N GLN A 288 9.45 31.06 44.98
CA GLN A 288 8.80 32.31 45.36
C GLN A 288 7.29 32.18 45.31
N ARG A 289 6.62 32.61 46.38
CA ARG A 289 5.16 32.68 46.47
C ARG A 289 4.75 34.07 46.94
N GLN A 290 4.31 34.93 46.03
CA GLN A 290 3.74 36.22 46.42
C GLN A 290 2.29 36.04 46.87
N VAL A 291 2.06 36.18 48.18
CA VAL A 291 0.73 36.34 48.75
C VAL A 291 0.45 37.84 48.84
N VAL A 292 -0.65 38.29 48.23
CA VAL A 292 -1.14 39.68 48.36
C VAL A 292 -1.27 39.99 49.85
N ARG A 293 -0.35 40.79 50.40
CA ARG A 293 -0.58 41.41 51.71
C ARG A 293 -1.71 42.42 51.51
N GLN A 294 -2.95 42.02 51.80
CA GLN A 294 -4.04 42.97 51.99
C GLN A 294 -3.52 44.03 52.97
N ARG A 295 -3.32 45.27 52.49
CA ARG A 295 -2.94 46.37 53.38
C ARG A 295 -4.12 46.56 54.32
N ARG A 296 -4.04 46.02 55.56
CA ARG A 296 -4.90 46.49 56.65
C ARG A 296 -4.56 47.98 56.83
N ARG A 297 -5.38 48.82 56.22
CA ARG A 297 -5.38 50.26 56.43
C ARG A 297 -5.65 50.45 57.92
N LEU A 298 -4.64 50.81 58.71
CA LEU A 298 -4.88 51.32 60.06
C LEU A 298 -5.67 52.60 59.89
N VAL A 299 -6.98 52.53 60.16
CA VAL A 299 -7.79 53.72 60.40
C VAL A 299 -7.35 54.22 61.76
N THR A 300 -6.55 55.29 61.79
CA THR A 300 -6.27 56.03 63.01
C THR A 300 -7.57 56.74 63.38
N GLU A 301 -8.35 56.13 64.27
CA GLU A 301 -9.53 56.76 64.85
C GLU A 301 -9.06 57.87 65.80
N GLN A 302 -9.11 59.12 65.33
CA GLN A 302 -8.98 60.29 66.20
C GLN A 302 -10.18 60.33 67.14
N THR A 303 -10.02 59.87 68.37
CA THR A 303 -10.89 60.29 69.48
C THR A 303 -10.07 61.04 70.53
N HIS A 304 -10.54 62.25 70.82
CA HIS A 304 -10.01 63.19 71.82
C HIS A 304 -9.97 62.57 73.24
N PRO A 305 -9.13 63.11 74.16
CA PRO A 305 -8.75 62.42 75.38
C PRO A 305 -9.85 62.52 76.45
N VAL A 306 -10.31 61.37 76.94
CA VAL A 306 -10.91 61.27 78.27
C VAL A 306 -10.13 60.23 79.05
N MET A 307 -9.56 60.66 80.17
CA MET A 307 -8.84 59.84 81.12
C MET A 307 -9.65 58.60 81.52
N VAL A 308 -9.10 57.41 81.29
CA VAL A 308 -9.40 56.24 82.13
C VAL A 308 -8.10 55.50 82.38
N ARG A 309 -7.70 55.46 83.65
CA ARG A 309 -6.57 54.69 84.17
C ARG A 309 -6.65 53.24 83.67
N ARG A 310 -5.59 52.76 83.03
CA ARG A 310 -5.36 51.32 82.87
C ARG A 310 -4.07 50.92 83.55
N GLN A 311 -4.27 50.01 84.48
CA GLN A 311 -3.38 49.43 85.46
C GLN A 311 -2.29 48.61 84.76
N TRP A 312 -1.04 48.88 85.10
CA TRP A 312 0.11 48.07 84.71
C TRP A 312 0.09 46.78 85.53
N VAL A 313 -0.07 45.63 84.87
CA VAL A 313 0.28 44.32 85.44
C VAL A 313 1.57 43.87 84.79
N PHE A 314 2.68 44.07 85.51
CA PHE A 314 3.95 43.41 85.25
C PHE A 314 3.87 41.99 85.83
N THR A 315 3.93 40.97 84.98
CA THR A 315 4.21 39.60 85.43
C THR A 315 5.58 39.18 84.90
N ARG A 316 6.48 38.90 85.85
CA ARG A 316 7.89 38.55 85.65
C ARG A 316 8.06 37.22 84.90
N MET A 317 9.14 37.14 84.11
CA MET A 317 9.77 35.90 83.65
C MET A 317 10.19 34.99 84.81
N PRO A 318 10.41 33.70 84.53
CA PRO A 318 11.59 33.02 85.05
C PRO A 318 12.50 32.50 83.94
N ARG A 319 13.78 32.84 84.08
CA ARG A 319 14.94 32.15 83.51
C ARG A 319 15.06 30.76 84.13
N ALA A 320 15.36 29.74 83.32
CA ALA A 320 16.26 28.65 83.71
C ALA A 320 16.81 27.94 82.47
N ALA A 321 18.14 27.86 82.39
CA ALA A 321 18.89 26.98 81.51
C ALA A 321 18.71 25.51 81.95
N THR A 322 19.11 24.53 81.11
CA THR A 322 20.19 23.52 81.39
C THR A 322 20.22 22.39 80.31
N ARG A 323 21.42 22.21 79.71
CA ARG A 323 22.14 21.02 79.17
C ARG A 323 21.49 19.81 78.44
N GLN A 324 22.22 19.41 77.38
CA GLN A 324 22.63 18.06 76.88
C GLN A 324 21.52 17.05 76.49
N ARG A 325 21.62 16.26 75.42
CA ARG A 325 22.75 15.70 74.64
C ARG A 325 22.51 15.83 73.14
#